data_AF-A0A970DVK3-F1
#
_entry.id   AF-A0A970DVK3-F1
#
_cell.length_a   1.000
_cell.length_b   1.000
_cell.length_c   1.000
_cell.angle_alpha   90.00
_cell.angle_beta   90.00
_cell.angle_gamma   90.00
#
_symmetry.space_group_name_H-M   'P 1'
#
loop_
_entity.id
_entity.type
_entity.pdbx_description
1 polymer ?
#
loop_
_entity_poly.entity_id
_entity_poly.type
_entity_poly.pdbx_seq_one_letter_code
_entity_poly.pdbx_strand_id
1 'polypeptide(L)'
;MTERKVLKIIIAGEGGQGVQTIGELLAEAAFHSGKQALYIPNFGVEQRGGVSVAYVQIAEEAIGAPKFAKADLLTVLSKRSADRTKGYLRPGTVYLYEESALAAPVVADRAVGIQGYETVAPEGFAKMVGDEAGEAPPPADAPV
;
A
#
# COMPACT_ATOMS: atom_id res chain seq x y z
N MET A 1 30.39 -3.43 14.00
CA MET A 1 29.57 -2.23 14.28
C MET A 1 28.39 -2.30 13.32
N THR A 2 27.28 -2.89 13.77
CA THR A 2 26.10 -3.14 12.92
C THR A 2 25.48 -1.78 12.58
N GLU A 3 25.35 -1.48 11.29
CA GLU A 3 24.74 -0.24 10.82
C GLU A 3 23.34 -0.10 11.42
N ARG A 4 23.09 1.02 12.09
CA ARG A 4 21.78 1.36 12.64
C ARG A 4 20.81 1.59 11.49
N LYS A 5 20.03 0.57 11.17
CA LYS A 5 19.16 0.57 9.99
C LYS A 5 17.77 1.09 10.35
N VAL A 6 17.49 2.33 9.98
CA VAL A 6 16.13 2.87 9.95
C VAL A 6 15.45 2.36 8.68
N LEU A 7 14.33 1.65 8.83
CA LEU A 7 13.51 1.21 7.71
C LEU A 7 12.63 2.38 7.24
N LYS A 8 12.78 2.80 5.99
CA LYS A 8 12.05 3.93 5.40
C LYS A 8 11.02 3.44 4.39
N ILE A 9 9.76 3.67 4.67
CA ILE A 9 8.62 3.18 3.90
C ILE A 9 7.84 4.38 3.36
N ILE A 10 7.42 4.28 2.10
CA ILE A 10 6.45 5.20 1.49
C ILE A 10 5.27 4.37 0.99
N ILE A 11 4.06 4.78 1.36
CA ILE A 11 2.82 4.33 0.72
C ILE A 11 2.22 5.53 -0.01
N ALA A 12 1.88 5.37 -1.28
CA ALA A 12 1.33 6.44 -2.09
C ALA A 12 0.15 5.94 -2.94
N GLY A 13 -0.88 6.76 -3.03
CA GLY A 13 -2.11 6.43 -3.73
C GLY A 13 -3.00 7.65 -3.83
N GLU A 14 -4.26 7.45 -4.16
CA GLU A 14 -5.30 8.46 -4.22
C GLU A 14 -6.16 8.41 -2.95
N GLY A 15 -6.82 9.54 -2.64
CA GLY A 15 -7.74 9.61 -1.51
C GLY A 15 -8.80 8.49 -1.56
N GLY A 16 -8.97 7.77 -0.45
CA GLY A 16 -9.88 6.62 -0.34
C GLY A 16 -9.20 5.25 -0.46
N GLN A 17 -7.96 5.16 -0.95
CA GLN A 17 -7.23 3.88 -1.07
C GLN A 17 -6.58 3.40 0.24
N GLY A 18 -6.88 4.03 1.39
CA GLY A 18 -6.35 3.62 2.69
C GLY A 18 -4.89 3.98 2.97
N VAL A 19 -4.24 4.83 2.15
CA VAL A 19 -2.82 5.21 2.29
C VAL A 19 -2.44 5.66 3.71
N GLN A 20 -3.24 6.57 4.28
CA GLN A 20 -2.98 7.12 5.62
C GLN A 20 -3.22 6.06 6.71
N THR A 21 -4.30 5.28 6.56
CA THR A 21 -4.63 4.16 7.46
C THR A 21 -3.50 3.14 7.54
N ILE A 22 -2.93 2.74 6.40
CA ILE A 22 -1.78 1.82 6.36
C ILE A 22 -0.58 2.43 7.08
N GLY A 23 -0.28 3.72 6.81
CA GLY A 23 0.85 4.40 7.44
C GLY A 23 0.75 4.48 8.97
N GLU A 24 -0.44 4.81 9.47
CA GLU A 24 -0.75 4.87 10.89
C GLU A 24 -0.68 3.49 11.56
N LEU A 25 -1.32 2.48 10.97
CA LEU A 25 -1.27 1.10 11.47
C LEU A 25 0.16 0.54 11.56
N LEU A 26 1.02 0.84 10.57
CA LEU A 26 2.42 0.43 10.61
C LEU A 26 3.18 1.10 11.76
N ALA A 27 2.94 2.39 11.99
CA ALA A 27 3.59 3.12 13.07
C ALA A 27 3.11 2.64 14.45
N GLU A 28 1.81 2.43 14.63
CA GLU A 28 1.22 1.87 15.86
C GLU A 28 1.74 0.46 16.15
N ALA A 29 1.75 -0.42 15.14
CA ALA A 29 2.25 -1.78 15.30
C ALA A 29 3.74 -1.79 15.68
N ALA A 30 4.55 -0.92 15.07
CA ALA A 30 5.96 -0.76 15.42
C ALA A 30 6.14 -0.27 16.87
N PHE A 31 5.36 0.73 17.28
CA PHE A 31 5.38 1.25 18.64
C PHE A 31 5.00 0.17 19.67
N HIS A 32 3.91 -0.57 19.43
CA HIS A 32 3.49 -1.68 20.28
C HIS A 32 4.50 -2.84 20.31
N SER A 33 5.35 -2.95 19.30
CA SER A 33 6.45 -3.91 19.26
C SER A 33 7.73 -3.41 19.95
N GLY A 34 7.67 -2.29 20.67
CA GLY A 34 8.81 -1.71 21.39
C GLY A 34 9.80 -0.95 20.51
N LYS A 35 9.44 -0.64 19.26
CA LYS A 35 10.29 0.08 18.30
C LYS A 35 9.99 1.57 18.29
N GLN A 36 10.93 2.35 17.77
CA GLN A 36 10.71 3.75 17.46
C GLN A 36 10.03 3.85 16.08
N ALA A 37 8.96 4.64 16.01
CA ALA A 37 8.21 4.87 14.79
C ALA A 37 7.99 6.36 14.56
N LEU A 38 8.06 6.78 13.30
CA LEU A 38 7.67 8.12 12.87
C LEU A 38 6.77 8.01 11.65
N TYR A 39 5.61 8.64 11.72
CA TYR A 39 4.65 8.73 10.64
C TYR A 39 4.42 10.20 10.27
N ILE A 40 4.52 10.51 8.97
CA ILE A 40 4.24 11.83 8.43
C ILE A 40 3.22 11.69 7.30
N PRO A 41 1.99 12.22 7.48
CA PRO A 41 1.02 12.30 6.41
C PRO A 41 1.38 13.41 5.42
N ASN A 42 1.13 13.19 4.12
CA ASN A 42 1.24 14.21 3.08
C ASN A 42 0.13 14.04 2.06
N PHE A 43 -0.86 14.93 2.14
CA PHE A 43 -1.98 15.00 1.21
C PHE A 43 -2.34 16.46 0.98
N GLY A 44 -2.90 16.75 -0.19
CA GLY A 44 -3.36 18.10 -0.52
C GLY A 44 -4.68 18.46 0.17
N VAL A 45 -5.05 19.73 0.11
CA VAL A 45 -6.37 20.24 0.51
C VAL A 45 -7.52 19.68 -0.35
N GLU A 46 -7.19 19.02 -1.47
CA GLU A 46 -8.12 18.31 -2.36
C GLU A 46 -8.71 17.08 -1.65
N GLN A 47 -9.82 17.27 -0.92
CA GLN A 47 -10.50 16.22 -0.16
C GLN A 47 -11.08 15.07 -1.03
N ARG A 48 -10.99 15.15 -2.37
CA ARG A 48 -11.37 14.07 -3.30
C ARG A 48 -10.35 13.96 -4.44
N GLY A 49 -9.81 12.75 -4.65
CA GLY A 49 -8.98 12.40 -5.81
C GLY A 49 -7.54 12.93 -5.83
N GLY A 50 -7.11 13.61 -4.76
CA GLY A 50 -5.72 14.04 -4.61
C GLY A 50 -4.77 12.88 -4.30
N VAL A 51 -3.51 12.98 -4.73
CA VAL A 51 -2.48 12.02 -4.30
C VAL A 51 -2.21 12.19 -2.81
N SER A 52 -2.37 11.09 -2.09
CA SER A 52 -2.07 10.91 -0.69
C SER A 52 -0.77 10.11 -0.56
N VAL A 53 0.13 10.55 0.30
CA VAL A 53 1.42 9.89 0.57
C VAL A 53 1.58 9.76 2.08
N ALA A 54 1.93 8.58 2.55
CA ALA A 54 2.30 8.29 3.93
C ALA A 54 3.80 7.99 3.97
N TYR A 55 4.54 8.73 4.78
CA TYR A 55 5.95 8.45 5.07
C TYR A 55 6.04 7.78 6.43
N VAL A 56 6.67 6.60 6.49
CA VAL A 56 6.84 5.85 7.73
C VAL A 56 8.32 5.51 7.91
N GLN A 57 8.84 5.72 9.12
CA GLN A 57 10.16 5.26 9.52
C GLN A 57 10.03 4.37 10.76
N ILE A 58 10.72 3.23 10.76
CA ILE A 58 10.76 2.27 11.88
C ILE A 58 12.20 1.96 12.21
N ALA A 59 12.56 2.00 13.50
CA ALA A 59 13.92 1.75 13.97
C ALA A 59 13.95 1.13 15.38
N GLU A 60 15.03 0.42 15.70
CA GLU A 60 15.29 -0.08 17.07
C GLU A 60 15.71 1.06 18.02
N GLU A 61 16.25 2.15 17.49
CA GLU A 61 16.72 3.32 18.24
C GLU A 61 16.03 4.61 17.75
N ALA A 62 16.28 5.72 18.44
CA ALA A 62 15.71 7.03 18.11
C ALA A 62 15.96 7.44 16.64
N ILE A 63 14.90 7.92 15.98
CA ILE A 63 14.94 8.37 14.60
C ILE A 63 15.52 9.78 14.54
N GLY A 64 16.70 9.92 13.93
CA GLY A 64 17.45 11.18 13.94
C GLY A 64 16.95 12.26 12.97
N ALA A 65 16.18 11.91 11.94
CA ALA A 65 15.67 12.87 10.97
C ALA A 65 14.25 12.50 10.51
N PRO A 66 13.33 13.48 10.42
CA PRO A 66 11.96 13.19 10.05
C PRO A 66 11.75 12.93 8.56
N LYS A 67 12.63 13.46 7.70
CA LYS A 67 12.58 13.31 6.25
C LYS A 67 13.74 12.48 5.74
N PHE A 68 13.50 11.74 4.66
CA PHE A 68 14.51 10.95 3.97
C PHE A 68 14.42 11.14 2.45
N ALA A 69 15.55 11.02 1.75
CA ALA A 69 15.61 11.22 0.31
C ALA A 69 15.29 9.95 -0.49
N LYS A 70 15.51 8.76 0.09
CA LYS A 70 15.36 7.46 -0.57
C LYS A 70 14.68 6.44 0.32
N ALA A 71 13.74 5.69 -0.24
CA ALA A 71 12.95 4.69 0.45
C ALA A 71 13.60 3.29 0.36
N ASP A 72 13.33 2.46 1.36
CA ASP A 72 13.64 1.02 1.34
C ASP A 72 12.45 0.23 0.78
N LEU A 73 11.23 0.68 1.06
CA LEU A 73 9.98 0.20 0.47
C LEU A 73 9.19 1.38 -0.10
N LEU A 74 8.81 1.31 -1.37
CA LEU A 74 7.92 2.25 -2.03
C LEU A 74 6.73 1.51 -2.61
N THR A 75 5.56 1.72 -2.01
CA THR A 75 4.27 1.19 -2.46
C THR A 75 3.49 2.26 -3.21
N VAL A 76 3.06 1.98 -4.44
CA VAL A 76 2.29 2.91 -5.28
C VAL A 76 1.00 2.29 -5.79
N LEU A 77 -0.11 3.01 -5.66
CA LEU A 77 -1.46 2.49 -5.95
C LEU A 77 -2.13 3.19 -7.14
N SER A 78 -1.45 4.16 -7.75
CA SER A 78 -1.92 4.84 -8.98
C SER A 78 -0.77 5.46 -9.77
N LYS A 79 -1.00 5.74 -11.06
CA LYS A 79 -0.02 6.44 -11.91
C LYS A 79 0.42 7.78 -11.35
N ARG A 80 -0.54 8.59 -10.90
CA ARG A 80 -0.26 9.92 -10.33
C ARG A 80 0.59 9.80 -9.06
N SER A 81 0.36 8.78 -8.25
CA SER A 81 1.15 8.51 -7.04
C SER A 81 2.58 8.04 -7.36
N ALA A 82 2.75 7.20 -8.40
CA ALA A 82 4.06 6.76 -8.88
C ALA A 82 4.90 7.92 -9.41
N ASP A 83 4.32 8.78 -10.25
CA ASP A 83 5.00 9.95 -10.82
C ASP A 83 5.49 10.92 -9.73
N ARG A 84 4.70 11.08 -8.65
CA ARG A 84 5.03 11.96 -7.52
C ARG A 84 6.14 11.40 -6.64
N THR A 85 6.31 10.08 -6.59
CA THR A 85 7.20 9.41 -5.64
C THR A 85 8.42 8.73 -6.28
N LYS A 86 8.53 8.70 -7.60
CA LYS A 86 9.68 8.12 -8.33
C LYS A 86 11.05 8.62 -7.85
N GLY A 87 11.13 9.86 -7.35
CA GLY A 87 12.36 10.45 -6.82
C GLY A 87 12.94 9.72 -5.60
N TYR A 88 12.14 8.92 -4.90
CA TYR A 88 12.56 8.16 -3.71
C TYR A 88 13.20 6.81 -4.03
N LEU A 89 13.18 6.37 -5.29
CA LEU A 89 13.81 5.13 -5.72
C LEU A 89 15.35 5.22 -5.68
N ARG A 90 15.97 4.11 -5.27
CA ARG A 90 17.42 3.82 -5.37
C ARG A 90 17.62 2.34 -5.69
N PRO A 91 18.81 1.92 -6.15
CA PRO A 91 19.16 0.51 -6.18
C PRO A 91 18.93 -0.15 -4.81
N GLY A 92 18.18 -1.25 -4.81
CA GLY A 92 17.80 -2.00 -3.61
C GLY A 92 16.52 -1.53 -2.91
N THR A 93 15.79 -0.54 -3.44
CA THR A 93 14.42 -0.24 -2.99
C THR A 93 13.50 -1.36 -3.45
N VAL A 94 12.67 -1.90 -2.54
CA VAL A 94 11.54 -2.75 -2.91
C VAL A 94 10.45 -1.84 -3.44
N TYR A 95 10.09 -2.03 -4.71
CA TYR A 95 9.01 -1.29 -5.36
C TYR A 95 7.79 -2.19 -5.51
N LEU A 96 6.73 -1.86 -4.75
CA LEU A 96 5.44 -2.54 -4.78
C LEU A 96 4.46 -1.63 -5.52
N TYR A 97 3.72 -2.19 -6.48
CA TYR A 97 2.82 -1.39 -7.32
C TYR A 97 1.52 -2.15 -7.62
N GLU A 98 0.44 -1.40 -7.82
CA GLU A 98 -0.85 -1.94 -8.23
C GLU A 98 -0.86 -2.23 -9.74
N GLU A 99 -0.68 -3.49 -10.11
CA GLU A 99 -0.57 -3.93 -11.51
C GLU A 99 -1.83 -3.61 -12.35
N SER A 100 -3.03 -3.71 -11.75
CA SER A 100 -4.29 -3.40 -12.46
C SER A 100 -4.39 -1.94 -12.90
N ALA A 101 -3.65 -1.04 -12.24
CA ALA A 101 -3.66 0.40 -12.50
C ALA A 101 -2.36 0.92 -13.15
N LEU A 102 -1.29 0.11 -13.14
CA LEU A 102 0.06 0.52 -13.53
C LEU A 102 0.72 -0.56 -14.39
N ALA A 103 1.28 -0.14 -15.54
CA ALA A 103 2.18 -1.01 -16.28
C ALA A 103 3.40 -1.38 -15.44
N ALA A 104 3.91 -2.59 -15.66
CA ALA A 104 5.13 -3.05 -15.00
C ALA A 104 6.23 -1.98 -15.12
N PRO A 105 6.79 -1.54 -13.99
CA PRO A 105 7.66 -0.39 -13.97
C PRO A 105 9.03 -0.79 -14.54
N VAL A 106 9.57 0.02 -15.45
CA VAL A 106 10.95 -0.14 -15.95
C VAL A 106 11.90 0.45 -14.90
N VAL A 107 12.11 -0.29 -13.81
CA VAL A 107 13.03 0.08 -12.73
C VAL A 107 14.25 -0.82 -12.78
N ALA A 108 15.44 -0.22 -12.67
CA ALA A 108 16.67 -0.97 -12.49
C ALA A 108 16.65 -1.62 -11.08
N ASP A 109 16.54 -2.94 -11.08
CA ASP A 109 16.67 -3.87 -9.97
C ASP A 109 15.48 -4.03 -8.98
N ARG A 110 14.98 -5.27 -8.93
CA ARG A 110 14.06 -5.86 -7.94
C ARG A 110 12.75 -5.10 -7.67
N ALA A 111 11.99 -4.84 -8.72
CA ALA A 111 10.54 -4.67 -8.58
C ALA A 111 9.91 -6.06 -8.35
N VAL A 112 9.16 -6.22 -7.24
CA VAL A 112 8.32 -7.39 -7.01
C VAL A 112 6.87 -6.91 -7.17
N GLY A 113 6.25 -7.27 -8.28
CA GLY A 113 4.80 -7.09 -8.44
C GLY A 113 4.07 -8.10 -7.57
N ILE A 114 3.16 -7.62 -6.72
CA ILE A 114 2.23 -8.46 -5.97
C ILE A 114 0.84 -7.91 -6.27
N GLN A 115 -0.02 -8.75 -6.85
CA GLN A 115 -1.39 -8.41 -7.19
C GLN A 115 -2.19 -8.07 -5.91
N GLY A 116 -2.78 -6.87 -5.88
CA GLY A 116 -3.49 -6.34 -4.72
C GLY A 116 -4.87 -6.96 -4.49
N TYR A 117 -5.74 -7.08 -5.50
CA TYR A 117 -7.05 -7.75 -5.43
C TYR A 117 -7.68 -8.02 -6.82
N GLU A 118 -8.46 -9.10 -6.94
CA GLU A 118 -9.62 -9.21 -7.84
C GLU A 118 -10.85 -8.70 -7.05
N THR A 119 -11.42 -7.55 -7.43
CA THR A 119 -12.66 -7.00 -6.84
C THR A 119 -13.90 -7.31 -7.68
N VAL A 120 -13.95 -8.50 -8.30
CA VAL A 120 -15.25 -9.07 -8.64
C VAL A 120 -15.79 -9.66 -7.34
N ALA A 121 -16.84 -9.07 -6.78
CA ALA A 121 -17.55 -9.65 -5.65
C ALA A 121 -17.81 -11.13 -5.97
N PRO A 122 -17.25 -12.09 -5.21
CA PRO A 122 -17.58 -13.47 -5.45
C PRO A 122 -19.00 -13.60 -4.91
N GLU A 123 -19.97 -13.65 -5.81
CA GLU A 123 -21.27 -14.27 -5.52
C GLU A 123 -21.11 -15.74 -5.02
N GLY A 124 -19.86 -16.24 -4.94
CA GLY A 124 -19.44 -17.46 -4.27
C GLY A 124 -18.92 -17.33 -2.82
N PHE A 125 -18.60 -16.15 -2.25
CA PHE A 125 -18.08 -16.07 -0.87
C PHE A 125 -19.21 -16.26 0.16
N ALA A 126 -20.38 -15.68 -0.09
CA ALA A 126 -21.58 -15.91 0.71
C ALA A 126 -22.10 -17.35 0.63
N LYS A 127 -21.75 -18.10 -0.44
CA LYS A 127 -22.10 -19.53 -0.57
C LYS A 127 -21.10 -20.48 0.11
N MET A 128 -19.88 -20.05 0.38
CA MET A 128 -18.87 -20.88 1.09
C MET A 128 -18.81 -20.63 2.60
N VAL A 129 -19.41 -19.53 3.08
CA VAL A 129 -19.49 -19.23 4.51
C VAL A 129 -20.95 -18.96 4.86
N GLY A 130 -21.73 -20.03 4.92
CA GLY A 130 -23.03 -20.02 5.58
C GLY A 130 -23.09 -21.23 6.50
N ASP A 131 -23.47 -21.04 7.76
CA ASP A 131 -23.88 -22.16 8.62
C ASP A 131 -25.32 -22.61 8.34
N GLU A 132 -25.96 -22.11 7.28
CA GLU A 132 -27.30 -22.51 6.86
C GLU A 132 -27.40 -22.73 5.33
N ALA A 133 -28.30 -23.63 4.93
CA ALA A 133 -28.51 -24.00 3.53
C ALA A 133 -29.18 -22.86 2.74
N GLY A 134 -28.44 -22.23 1.83
CA GLY A 134 -28.96 -21.23 0.90
C GLY A 134 -29.82 -21.86 -0.20
N GLU A 135 -30.97 -21.28 -0.49
CA GLU A 135 -31.91 -21.75 -1.51
C GLU A 135 -31.41 -21.45 -2.93
N ALA A 136 -31.69 -22.37 -3.87
CA ALA A 136 -31.24 -22.24 -5.24
C ALA A 136 -31.99 -21.12 -5.98
N PRO A 137 -31.31 -20.29 -6.79
CA PRO A 137 -32.00 -19.31 -7.63
C PRO A 137 -32.85 -20.03 -8.69
N PRO A 138 -34.00 -19.46 -9.09
CA PRO A 138 -34.82 -20.03 -10.15
C PRO A 138 -34.02 -20.08 -11.47
N PRO A 139 -34.29 -21.07 -12.34
CA PRO A 139 -33.57 -21.22 -13.60
C PRO A 139 -33.73 -19.95 -14.45
N ALA A 140 -32.63 -19.48 -15.02
CA ALA A 140 -32.64 -18.36 -15.95
C ALA A 140 -33.46 -18.74 -17.19
N ASP A 141 -34.39 -17.87 -17.58
CA ASP A 141 -35.27 -18.07 -18.73
C ASP A 141 -34.45 -18.39 -19.99
N ALA A 142 -34.78 -19.50 -20.63
CA ALA A 142 -34.14 -19.93 -21.86
C ALA A 142 -34.38 -18.91 -22.99
N PRO A 143 -33.39 -18.63 -23.85
CA PRO A 143 -33.59 -17.74 -24.99
C PRO A 143 -34.60 -18.37 -25.95
N VAL A 144 -35.59 -17.58 -26.34
CA VAL A 144 -36.58 -17.90 -27.40
C VAL A 144 -35.91 -17.92 -28.76
#